data_AF-A0AA39QXJ0-F1
#
_entry.id   AF-A0AA39QXJ0-F1
#
_cell.length_a   1.000
_cell.length_b   1.000
_cell.length_c   1.000
_cell.angle_alpha   90.00
_cell.angle_beta   90.00
_cell.angle_gamma   90.00
#
_symmetry.space_group_name_H-M   'P 1'
#
loop_
_entity.id
_entity.type
_entity.pdbx_description
1 polymer ?
#
loop_
_entity_poly.entity_id
_entity_poly.type
_entity_poly.pdbx_seq_one_letter_code
_entity_poly.pdbx_strand_id
1 'polypeptide(L)'
;MSSTSQSDQYDLVSGFYGPGAVVGWYLTALACLVCLSLHPRKRSRDSITADLIAVLTFPTVAAADLITQVRSYPREGATLAQNAASIKASLSVTGVFLVIDAHLIVLAVIFRCTRRMCLLGTVGLFCFSADCFMLFSPSQNLVIVQNLDTVFSINFGTILYMSVVLLVFYVTCTLANFSSPDAKWPSKIMLILGTLVAFAYPLFLGVMMGLPSQFWPLIRTAASRIANGLIPTSNTSIKELDQAVALLSGATVLGFSLYSTADTHYQAWLSKTRAITQQRGTELRPLNRNQASSH
;
A
#
# COMPACT_ATOMS: atom_id res chain seq x y z
N MET A 1 10.84 50.20 6.59
CA MET A 1 9.73 49.39 6.05
C MET A 1 10.31 48.34 5.14
N SER A 2 10.61 47.15 5.67
CA SER A 2 11.16 46.01 4.91
C SER A 2 10.09 44.93 4.81
N SER A 3 9.36 44.92 3.69
CA SER A 3 8.32 43.94 3.36
C SER A 3 8.92 42.74 2.61
N THR A 4 9.92 42.09 3.20
CA THR A 4 10.61 40.93 2.63
C THR A 4 10.91 39.94 3.75
N SER A 5 10.18 38.82 3.81
CA SER A 5 10.64 37.51 4.32
C SER A 5 9.52 36.54 4.74
N GLN A 6 8.23 36.89 4.63
CA GLN A 6 7.17 35.89 4.85
C GLN A 6 6.95 34.96 3.64
N SER A 7 7.37 35.37 2.44
CA SER A 7 7.30 34.56 1.21
C SER A 7 8.25 33.36 1.21
N ASP A 8 9.40 33.47 1.88
CA ASP A 8 10.46 32.46 1.78
C ASP A 8 10.24 31.29 2.74
N GLN A 9 9.38 31.45 3.75
CA GLN A 9 8.99 30.35 4.63
C GLN A 9 8.08 29.33 3.93
N TYR A 10 7.49 29.73 2.80
CA TYR A 10 6.57 28.91 2.02
C TYR A 10 7.27 28.10 0.90
N ASP A 11 8.51 28.39 0.51
CA ASP A 11 9.23 27.63 -0.54
C ASP A 11 9.98 26.37 -0.04
N LEU A 12 9.84 26.03 1.25
CA LEU A 12 10.84 25.23 1.94
C LEU A 12 10.65 23.70 1.84
N VAL A 13 9.54 23.19 1.32
CA VAL A 13 9.37 21.74 1.08
C VAL A 13 9.55 21.49 -0.41
N SER A 14 10.40 20.54 -0.79
CA SER A 14 10.56 20.21 -2.21
C SER A 14 9.18 19.87 -2.80
N GLY A 15 8.86 20.41 -3.97
CA GLY A 15 7.56 20.18 -4.64
C GLY A 15 7.26 18.70 -4.91
N PHE A 16 8.24 17.81 -4.69
CA PHE A 16 8.10 16.36 -4.72
C PHE A 16 7.01 15.82 -3.78
N TYR A 17 6.83 16.44 -2.61
CA TYR A 17 5.78 16.05 -1.65
C TYR A 17 4.52 16.92 -1.74
N GLY A 18 4.33 17.62 -2.85
CA GLY A 18 3.16 18.44 -3.07
C GLY A 18 1.86 17.63 -3.07
N PRO A 19 0.71 18.26 -2.75
CA PRO A 19 -0.57 17.57 -2.61
C PRO A 19 -1.00 16.90 -3.92
N GLY A 20 -0.66 17.47 -5.09
CA GLY A 20 -0.98 16.87 -6.37
C GLY A 20 -0.21 15.57 -6.62
N ALA A 21 1.09 15.58 -6.31
CA ALA A 21 1.94 14.39 -6.39
C ALA A 21 1.47 13.28 -5.43
N VAL A 22 1.19 13.62 -4.17
CA VAL A 22 0.74 12.67 -3.15
C VAL A 22 -0.63 12.09 -3.50
N VAL A 23 -1.60 12.92 -3.91
CA VAL A 23 -2.93 12.44 -4.31
C VAL A 23 -2.84 11.63 -5.60
N GLY A 24 -2.03 12.04 -6.58
CA GLY A 24 -1.77 11.26 -7.80
C GLY A 24 -1.20 9.88 -7.49
N TRP A 25 -0.27 9.80 -6.54
CA TRP A 25 0.26 8.54 -6.04
C TRP A 25 -0.81 7.69 -5.33
N TYR A 26 -1.69 8.28 -4.50
CA TYR A 26 -2.80 7.54 -3.89
C TYR A 26 -3.77 6.96 -4.93
N LEU A 27 -4.10 7.71 -5.98
CA LEU A 27 -4.95 7.22 -7.06
C LEU A 27 -4.28 6.05 -7.80
N THR A 28 -2.96 6.11 -7.99
CA THR A 28 -2.17 5.03 -8.57
C THR A 28 -2.14 3.80 -7.67
N ALA A 29 -1.98 3.98 -6.35
CA ALA A 29 -2.04 2.91 -5.35
C ALA A 29 -3.42 2.24 -5.33
N LEU A 30 -4.49 3.04 -5.36
CA LEU A 30 -5.86 2.55 -5.46
C LEU A 30 -6.10 1.77 -6.77
N ALA A 31 -5.56 2.26 -7.89
CA ALA A 31 -5.62 1.58 -9.17
C ALA A 31 -4.94 0.21 -9.12
N CYS A 32 -3.78 0.14 -8.46
CA CYS A 32 -3.06 -1.11 -8.23
C CYS A 32 -3.88 -2.07 -7.34
N LEU A 33 -4.46 -1.58 -6.23
CA LEU A 33 -5.33 -2.37 -5.36
C LEU A 33 -6.54 -2.93 -6.12
N VAL A 34 -7.22 -2.11 -6.93
CA VAL A 34 -8.36 -2.54 -7.77
C VAL A 34 -7.91 -3.61 -8.76
N CYS A 35 -6.79 -3.40 -9.46
CA CYS A 35 -6.27 -4.37 -10.42
C CYS A 35 -5.87 -5.70 -9.76
N LEU A 36 -5.30 -5.67 -8.55
CA LEU A 36 -4.87 -6.87 -7.86
C LEU A 36 -6.03 -7.61 -7.17
N SER A 37 -7.09 -6.91 -6.77
CA SER A 37 -8.24 -7.52 -6.08
C SER A 37 -9.35 -7.95 -7.05
N LEU A 38 -9.80 -7.04 -7.91
CA LEU A 38 -11.03 -7.19 -8.70
C LEU A 38 -10.80 -7.72 -10.11
N HIS A 39 -9.61 -7.51 -10.70
CA HIS A 39 -9.36 -7.89 -12.08
C HIS A 39 -9.03 -9.40 -12.19
N PRO A 40 -9.91 -10.23 -12.78
CA PRO A 40 -9.79 -11.68 -12.68
C PRO A 40 -8.55 -12.25 -13.39
N ARG A 41 -8.13 -11.63 -14.49
CA ARG A 41 -6.90 -12.03 -15.23
C ARG A 41 -5.60 -11.52 -14.60
N LYS A 42 -5.59 -10.30 -14.05
CA LYS A 42 -4.35 -9.68 -13.52
C LYS A 42 -4.03 -10.12 -12.09
N ARG A 43 -5.04 -10.49 -11.29
CA ARG A 43 -4.86 -10.93 -9.90
C ARG A 43 -4.02 -12.20 -9.76
N SER A 44 -4.21 -13.18 -10.66
CA SER A 44 -3.52 -14.47 -10.59
C SER A 44 -2.18 -14.50 -11.35
N ARG A 45 -1.86 -13.46 -12.11
CA ARG A 45 -0.63 -13.41 -12.90
C ARG A 45 0.49 -12.81 -12.05
N ASP A 46 1.46 -13.61 -11.65
CA ASP A 46 2.63 -13.16 -10.89
C ASP A 46 3.62 -12.37 -11.77
N SER A 47 3.19 -11.18 -12.17
CA SER A 47 3.94 -10.25 -12.99
C SER A 47 4.05 -8.91 -12.28
N ILE A 48 5.23 -8.31 -12.36
CA ILE A 48 5.51 -6.96 -11.89
C ILE A 48 4.96 -6.01 -12.95
N THR A 49 3.91 -5.28 -12.62
CA THR A 49 3.28 -4.31 -13.52
C THR A 49 3.93 -2.95 -13.38
N ALA A 50 3.84 -2.12 -14.42
CA ALA A 50 4.29 -0.73 -14.36
C ALA A 50 3.61 0.03 -13.22
N ASP A 51 2.31 -0.19 -13.02
CA ASP A 51 1.54 0.43 -11.93
C ASP A 51 2.12 0.07 -10.54
N LEU A 52 2.53 -1.20 -10.35
CA LEU A 52 3.17 -1.62 -9.09
C LEU A 52 4.52 -0.93 -8.90
N ILE A 53 5.34 -0.84 -9.95
CA ILE A 53 6.61 -0.11 -9.89
C ILE A 53 6.37 1.37 -9.54
N ALA A 54 5.37 2.01 -10.15
CA ALA A 54 5.03 3.41 -9.87
C ALA A 54 4.62 3.62 -8.40
N VAL A 55 3.78 2.72 -7.87
CA VAL A 55 3.36 2.76 -6.45
C VAL A 55 4.55 2.62 -5.50
N LEU A 56 5.54 1.79 -5.84
CA LEU A 56 6.70 1.52 -5.00
C LEU A 56 7.81 2.57 -5.13
N THR A 57 7.90 3.24 -6.28
CA THR A 57 8.98 4.20 -6.55
C THR A 57 8.87 5.41 -5.62
N PHE A 58 7.67 5.98 -5.48
CA PHE A 58 7.44 7.18 -4.65
C PHE A 58 7.88 7.01 -3.18
N PRO A 59 7.43 5.97 -2.44
CA PRO A 59 7.88 5.74 -1.07
C PRO A 59 9.34 5.31 -0.96
N THR A 60 9.90 4.65 -1.99
CA THR A 60 11.35 4.33 -2.02
C THR A 60 12.17 5.62 -2.06
N VAL A 61 11.79 6.58 -2.90
CA VAL A 61 12.45 7.89 -2.96
C VAL A 61 12.26 8.63 -1.64
N ALA A 62 11.06 8.62 -1.05
CA ALA A 62 10.80 9.23 0.25
C ALA A 62 11.66 8.64 1.38
N ALA A 63 11.83 7.31 1.41
CA ALA A 63 12.68 6.64 2.38
C ALA A 63 14.17 7.01 2.22
N ALA A 64 14.67 7.08 0.98
CA ALA A 64 16.05 7.49 0.70
C ALA A 64 16.29 8.98 1.05
N ASP A 65 15.33 9.84 0.73
CA ASP A 65 15.35 11.26 1.07
C ASP A 65 15.32 11.47 2.60
N LEU A 66 14.48 10.72 3.32
CA LEU A 66 14.45 10.71 4.79
C LEU A 66 15.83 10.37 5.38
N ILE A 67 16.47 9.30 4.93
CA ILE A 67 17.82 8.91 5.41
C ILE A 67 18.82 10.02 5.13
N THR A 68 18.75 10.65 3.96
CA THR A 68 19.66 11.74 3.57
C THR A 68 19.46 12.96 4.46
N GLN A 69 18.21 13.40 4.65
CA GLN A 69 17.86 14.55 5.48
C GLN A 69 18.22 14.35 6.95
N VAL A 70 18.03 13.14 7.49
CA VAL A 70 18.42 12.81 8.87
C VAL A 70 19.93 12.88 9.04
N ARG A 71 20.71 12.42 8.04
CA ARG A 71 22.18 12.49 8.08
C ARG A 71 22.72 13.90 7.96
N SER A 72 22.09 14.74 7.13
CA SER A 72 22.51 16.13 6.90
C SER A 72 21.83 17.14 7.83
N TYR A 73 21.16 16.67 8.89
CA TYR A 73 20.31 17.54 9.71
C TYR A 73 21.14 18.62 10.43
N PRO A 74 20.89 19.91 10.16
CA PRO A 74 21.65 20.99 10.78
C PRO A 74 21.30 21.12 12.27
N ARG A 75 22.29 21.47 13.09
CA ARG A 75 22.10 21.58 14.56
C ARG A 75 21.37 22.86 14.98
N GLU A 76 21.49 23.96 14.22
CA GLU A 76 20.90 25.26 14.55
C GLU A 76 20.58 26.07 13.28
N GLY A 77 19.61 26.99 13.36
CA GLY A 77 19.30 27.99 12.32
C GLY A 77 17.88 27.93 11.75
N ALA A 78 17.54 28.91 10.90
CA ALA A 78 16.23 29.00 10.23
C ALA A 78 15.92 27.80 9.31
N THR A 79 16.96 27.07 8.87
CA THR A 79 16.85 25.83 8.08
C THR A 79 16.32 24.64 8.89
N LEU A 80 16.26 24.75 10.23
CA LEU A 80 15.78 23.68 11.10
C LEU A 80 14.29 23.39 10.89
N ALA A 81 13.45 24.44 10.83
CA ALA A 81 12.01 24.29 10.65
C ALA A 81 11.65 23.70 9.28
N GLN A 82 12.39 24.11 8.24
CA GLN A 82 12.30 23.55 6.88
C GLN A 82 12.61 22.06 6.88
N ASN A 83 13.76 21.67 7.42
CA ASN A 83 14.20 20.28 7.40
C ASN A 83 13.28 19.40 8.24
N ALA A 84 12.76 19.91 9.36
CA ALA A 84 11.76 19.20 10.15
C ALA A 84 10.46 18.95 9.37
N ALA A 85 9.99 19.94 8.60
CA ALA A 85 8.80 19.79 7.75
C ALA A 85 9.02 18.77 6.61
N SER A 86 10.19 18.80 5.97
CA SER A 86 10.55 17.85 4.90
C SER A 86 10.69 16.41 5.42
N ILE A 87 11.32 16.24 6.59
CA ILE A 87 11.42 14.95 7.28
C ILE A 87 10.03 14.42 7.61
N LYS A 88 9.14 15.29 8.12
CA LYS A 88 7.75 14.93 8.44
C LYS A 88 6.96 14.51 7.20
N ALA A 89 7.14 15.18 6.07
CA ALA A 89 6.50 14.82 4.81
C ALA A 89 6.98 13.44 4.33
N SER A 90 8.28 13.19 4.37
CA SER A 90 8.89 11.91 3.98
C SER A 90 8.38 10.76 4.87
N LEU A 91 8.36 10.96 6.20
CA LEU A 91 7.79 10.01 7.19
C LEU A 91 6.30 9.74 6.98
N SER A 92 5.54 10.76 6.58
CA SER A 92 4.10 10.59 6.29
C SER A 92 3.91 9.68 5.08
N VAL A 93 4.69 9.87 4.01
CA VAL A 93 4.62 9.04 2.81
C VAL A 93 5.07 7.60 3.10
N THR A 94 6.20 7.40 3.78
CA THR A 94 6.67 6.04 4.15
C THR A 94 5.67 5.35 5.06
N GLY A 95 5.13 6.05 6.06
CA GLY A 95 4.13 5.50 6.98
C GLY A 95 2.84 5.07 6.28
N VAL A 96 2.26 5.94 5.43
CA VAL A 96 1.06 5.59 4.66
C VAL A 96 1.36 4.45 3.67
N PHE A 97 2.54 4.44 3.06
CA PHE A 97 2.94 3.33 2.20
C PHE A 97 3.02 2.02 2.96
N LEU A 98 3.57 1.95 4.18
CA LEU A 98 3.61 0.71 4.96
C LEU A 98 2.21 0.13 5.22
N VAL A 99 1.19 0.99 5.37
CA VAL A 99 -0.22 0.57 5.42
C VAL A 99 -0.64 -0.07 4.10
N ILE A 100 -0.41 0.63 2.99
CA ILE A 100 -0.79 0.17 1.65
C ILE A 100 -0.05 -1.12 1.26
N ASP A 101 1.27 -1.16 1.47
CA ASP A 101 2.18 -2.28 1.20
C ASP A 101 1.68 -3.54 1.86
N ALA A 102 1.30 -3.46 3.13
CA ALA A 102 0.80 -4.61 3.83
C ALA A 102 -0.53 -5.12 3.22
N HIS A 103 -1.43 -4.25 2.74
CA HIS A 103 -2.66 -4.70 2.07
C HIS A 103 -2.31 -5.38 0.73
N LEU A 104 -1.36 -4.81 0.00
CA LEU A 104 -0.84 -5.39 -1.24
C LEU A 104 -0.17 -6.74 -0.99
N ILE A 105 0.57 -6.91 0.11
CA ILE A 105 1.17 -8.18 0.53
C ILE A 105 0.06 -9.19 0.80
N VAL A 106 -0.96 -8.86 1.61
CA VAL A 106 -2.08 -9.77 1.89
C VAL A 106 -2.73 -10.24 0.59
N LEU A 107 -3.01 -9.34 -0.35
CA LEU A 107 -3.52 -9.70 -1.68
C LEU A 107 -2.53 -10.59 -2.45
N ALA A 108 -1.25 -10.27 -2.45
CA ALA A 108 -0.22 -11.07 -3.12
C ALA A 108 -0.10 -12.48 -2.53
N VAL A 109 -0.25 -12.65 -1.21
CA VAL A 109 -0.26 -13.96 -0.56
C VAL A 109 -1.56 -14.72 -0.90
N ILE A 110 -2.73 -14.07 -0.85
CA ILE A 110 -4.03 -14.66 -1.28
C ILE A 110 -3.92 -15.25 -2.68
N PHE A 111 -3.31 -14.52 -3.60
CA PHE A 111 -3.15 -14.93 -4.99
C PHE A 111 -1.84 -15.65 -5.29
N ARG A 112 -1.04 -16.02 -4.27
CA ARG A 112 0.24 -16.75 -4.37
C ARG A 112 1.23 -16.13 -5.37
N CYS A 113 1.29 -14.80 -5.43
CA CYS A 113 2.17 -14.04 -6.32
C CYS A 113 3.53 -13.77 -5.65
N THR A 114 4.46 -14.72 -5.73
CA THR A 114 5.72 -14.67 -4.99
C THR A 114 6.64 -13.52 -5.43
N ARG A 115 6.70 -13.20 -6.72
CA ARG A 115 7.51 -12.07 -7.21
C ARG A 115 7.00 -10.74 -6.66
N ARG A 116 5.68 -10.57 -6.63
CA ARG A 116 5.05 -9.39 -6.04
C ARG A 116 5.33 -9.31 -4.54
N MET A 117 5.19 -10.42 -3.81
CA MET A 117 5.51 -10.48 -2.38
C MET A 117 6.96 -10.10 -2.09
N CYS A 118 7.92 -10.64 -2.84
CA CYS A 118 9.33 -10.29 -2.66
C CYS A 118 9.58 -8.80 -2.90
N LEU A 119 9.04 -8.26 -3.99
CA LEU A 119 9.21 -6.85 -4.32
C LEU A 119 8.59 -5.92 -3.25
N LEU A 120 7.32 -6.17 -2.89
CA LEU A 120 6.61 -5.45 -1.82
C LEU A 120 7.40 -5.54 -0.50
N GLY A 121 7.76 -6.75 -0.07
CA GLY A 121 8.51 -6.97 1.15
C GLY A 121 9.88 -6.26 1.18
N THR A 122 10.60 -6.20 0.05
CA THR A 122 11.88 -5.48 -0.01
C THR A 122 11.71 -3.96 0.13
N VAL A 123 10.71 -3.38 -0.53
CA VAL A 123 10.46 -1.93 -0.48
C VAL A 123 9.85 -1.54 0.87
N GLY A 124 8.91 -2.34 1.38
CA GLY A 124 8.34 -2.20 2.73
C GLY A 124 9.43 -2.26 3.81
N LEU A 125 10.34 -3.24 3.73
CA LEU A 125 11.47 -3.35 4.65
C LEU A 125 12.40 -2.13 4.55
N PHE A 126 12.66 -1.64 3.34
CA PHE A 126 13.47 -0.43 3.15
C PHE A 126 12.83 0.80 3.79
N CYS A 127 11.54 1.03 3.56
CA CYS A 127 10.79 2.14 4.18
C CYS A 127 10.77 2.01 5.71
N PHE A 128 10.51 0.82 6.23
CA PHE A 128 10.56 0.54 7.66
C PHE A 128 11.96 0.79 8.24
N SER A 129 13.02 0.40 7.53
CA SER A 129 14.40 0.64 7.97
C SER A 129 14.74 2.13 8.02
N ALA A 130 14.21 2.95 7.11
CA ALA A 130 14.39 4.40 7.11
C ALA A 130 13.70 5.05 8.32
N ASP A 131 12.48 4.61 8.64
CA ASP A 131 11.76 5.04 9.86
C ASP A 131 12.55 4.65 11.13
N CYS A 132 13.05 3.41 11.22
CA CYS A 132 13.90 2.97 12.33
C CYS A 132 15.20 3.79 12.43
N PHE A 133 15.85 4.06 11.30
CA PHE A 133 17.08 4.86 11.27
C PHE A 133 16.86 6.25 11.88
N MET A 134 15.71 6.87 11.60
CA MET A 134 15.32 8.14 12.19
C MET A 134 15.09 8.02 13.71
N LEU A 135 14.42 6.97 14.17
CA LEU A 135 14.16 6.70 15.59
C LEU A 135 15.42 6.44 16.42
N PHE A 136 16.45 5.83 15.82
CA PHE A 136 17.70 5.53 16.51
C PHE A 136 18.82 6.55 16.26
N SER A 137 18.60 7.56 15.41
CA SER A 137 19.61 8.60 15.15
C SER A 137 19.78 9.49 16.39
N PRO A 138 21.00 9.69 16.92
CA PRO A 138 21.26 10.47 18.15
C PRO A 138 21.03 11.99 18.01
N SER A 139 20.66 12.49 16.84
CA SER A 139 20.39 13.91 16.57
C SER A 139 19.07 14.44 17.19
N GLN A 140 18.48 13.74 18.16
CA GLN A 140 17.12 13.94 18.68
C GLN A 140 16.96 15.04 19.74
N ASN A 141 17.54 16.22 19.56
CA ASN A 141 17.22 17.32 20.48
C ASN A 141 15.77 17.83 20.25
N LEU A 142 14.86 17.20 20.99
CA LEU A 142 13.55 17.60 21.54
C LEU A 142 12.40 18.06 20.63
N VAL A 143 12.61 18.65 19.45
CA VAL A 143 11.47 19.30 18.73
C VAL A 143 10.71 18.33 17.83
N ILE A 144 11.37 17.30 17.28
CA ILE A 144 10.71 16.30 16.41
C ILE A 144 9.93 15.25 17.24
N VAL A 145 10.35 15.03 18.49
CA VAL A 145 9.79 14.01 19.41
C VAL A 145 8.32 14.29 19.78
N GLN A 146 7.90 15.55 19.88
CA GLN A 146 6.52 15.88 20.27
C GLN A 146 5.45 15.54 19.22
N ASN A 147 5.84 15.29 17.97
CA ASN A 147 4.93 14.81 16.91
C ASN A 147 5.18 13.36 16.49
N LEU A 148 6.27 12.75 16.99
CA LEU A 148 6.63 11.36 16.72
C LEU A 148 5.61 10.37 17.28
N ASP A 149 4.95 10.67 18.40
CA ASP A 149 3.87 9.83 18.96
C ASP A 149 2.76 9.56 17.95
N THR A 150 2.50 10.51 17.04
CA THR A 150 1.44 10.38 16.02
C THR A 150 1.86 9.44 14.89
N VAL A 151 3.09 9.58 14.40
CA VAL A 151 3.62 8.73 13.33
C VAL A 151 3.91 7.33 13.85
N PHE A 152 4.45 7.23 15.06
CA PHE A 152 4.71 5.98 15.77
C PHE A 152 3.40 5.23 16.05
N SER A 153 2.35 5.90 16.54
CA SER A 153 1.07 5.24 16.81
C SER A 153 0.39 4.72 15.54
N ILE A 154 0.46 5.47 14.43
CA ILE A 154 -0.12 5.06 13.14
C ILE A 154 0.66 3.87 12.55
N ASN A 155 1.99 3.93 12.53
CA ASN A 155 2.82 2.84 12.02
C ASN A 155 2.72 1.60 12.92
N PHE A 156 2.67 1.77 14.24
CA PHE A 156 2.56 0.68 15.20
C PHE A 156 1.21 -0.04 15.12
N GLY A 157 0.10 0.70 15.11
CA GLY A 157 -1.24 0.12 15.00
C GLY A 157 -1.43 -0.62 13.67
N THR A 158 -0.85 -0.09 12.60
CA THR A 158 -0.87 -0.72 11.28
C THR A 158 0.00 -1.98 11.25
N ILE A 159 1.24 -1.94 11.74
CA ILE A 159 2.12 -3.11 11.80
C ILE A 159 1.50 -4.22 12.66
N LEU A 160 0.86 -3.87 13.78
CA LEU A 160 0.15 -4.81 14.63
C LEU A 160 -1.08 -5.40 13.94
N TYR A 161 -1.90 -4.57 13.29
CA TYR A 161 -3.04 -5.04 12.51
C TYR A 161 -2.61 -5.99 11.39
N MET A 162 -1.54 -5.65 10.67
CA MET A 162 -1.09 -6.42 9.51
C MET A 162 -0.35 -7.70 9.90
N SER A 163 0.40 -7.70 11.00
CA SER A 163 0.93 -8.95 11.56
C SER A 163 -0.18 -9.90 12.00
N VAL A 164 -1.29 -9.39 12.55
CA VAL A 164 -2.47 -10.21 12.87
C VAL A 164 -3.17 -10.74 11.62
N VAL A 165 -3.39 -9.90 10.59
CA VAL A 165 -4.03 -10.33 9.34
C VAL A 165 -3.17 -11.36 8.61
N LEU A 166 -1.86 -11.14 8.52
CA LEU A 166 -0.92 -12.09 7.94
C LEU A 166 -0.87 -13.40 8.72
N LEU A 167 -0.90 -13.34 10.06
CA LEU A 167 -0.95 -14.53 10.92
C LEU A 167 -2.23 -15.34 10.66
N VAL A 168 -3.40 -14.70 10.65
CA VAL A 168 -4.69 -15.36 10.41
C VAL A 168 -4.74 -15.99 9.02
N PHE A 169 -4.33 -15.23 8.00
CA PHE A 169 -4.28 -15.72 6.62
C PHE A 169 -3.32 -16.91 6.48
N TYR A 170 -2.15 -16.79 7.11
CA TYR A 170 -1.12 -17.81 7.09
C TYR A 170 -1.56 -19.10 7.80
N VAL A 171 -2.17 -19.00 8.99
CA VAL A 171 -2.77 -20.14 9.71
C VAL A 171 -3.87 -20.80 8.86
N THR A 172 -4.70 -20.01 8.19
CA THR A 172 -5.76 -20.55 7.31
C THR A 172 -5.14 -21.32 6.13
N CYS A 173 -4.05 -20.82 5.56
CA CYS A 173 -3.34 -21.49 4.46
C CYS A 173 -2.56 -22.74 4.91
N THR A 174 -1.95 -22.72 6.10
CA THR A 174 -1.25 -23.90 6.64
C THR A 174 -2.24 -25.00 6.97
N LEU A 175 -3.37 -24.68 7.60
CA LEU A 175 -4.45 -25.64 7.87
C LEU A 175 -5.00 -26.24 6.56
N ALA A 176 -5.22 -25.42 5.54
CA ALA A 176 -5.67 -25.89 4.23
C ALA A 176 -4.63 -26.79 3.52
N ASN A 177 -3.34 -26.44 3.59
CA ASN A 177 -2.27 -27.23 2.96
C ASN A 177 -1.92 -28.50 3.74
N PHE A 178 -2.01 -28.51 5.07
CA PHE A 178 -1.81 -29.73 5.87
C PHE A 178 -2.89 -30.77 5.62
N SER A 179 -4.08 -30.34 5.19
CA SER A 179 -5.13 -31.24 4.75
C SER A 179 -4.84 -31.93 3.41
N SER A 180 -3.81 -31.50 2.65
CA SER A 180 -3.48 -32.10 1.35
C SER A 180 -2.28 -33.07 1.47
N PRO A 181 -2.47 -34.37 1.21
CA PRO A 181 -1.42 -35.38 1.35
C PRO A 181 -0.24 -35.21 0.38
N ASP A 182 -0.39 -34.47 -0.72
CA ASP A 182 0.58 -34.41 -1.82
C ASP A 182 1.57 -33.22 -1.77
N ALA A 183 1.55 -32.41 -0.71
CA ALA A 183 2.38 -31.22 -0.63
C ALA A 183 3.89 -31.55 -0.44
N LYS A 184 4.73 -31.14 -1.40
CA LYS A 184 6.19 -31.37 -1.42
C LYS A 184 6.91 -30.66 -0.26
N TRP A 185 7.85 -31.37 0.36
CA TRP A 185 8.67 -30.94 1.51
C TRP A 185 9.28 -29.52 1.46
N PRO A 186 9.88 -29.03 0.35
CA PRO A 186 10.46 -27.68 0.33
C PRO A 186 9.42 -26.57 0.48
N SER A 187 8.17 -26.80 0.04
CA SER A 187 7.06 -25.87 0.28
C SER A 187 6.68 -25.80 1.75
N LYS A 188 6.84 -26.90 2.50
CA LYS A 188 6.52 -26.97 3.93
C LYS A 188 7.60 -26.28 4.77
N ILE A 189 8.88 -26.43 4.40
CA ILE A 189 10.00 -25.76 5.10
C ILE A 189 9.96 -24.24 4.90
N MET A 190 9.71 -23.77 3.66
CA MET A 190 9.52 -22.34 3.38
C MET A 190 8.31 -21.76 4.13
N LEU A 191 7.24 -22.54 4.29
CA LEU A 191 6.12 -22.22 5.17
C LEU A 191 6.66 -22.06 6.61
N ILE A 192 7.25 -23.10 7.18
CA ILE A 192 7.73 -23.13 8.58
C ILE A 192 8.65 -21.93 8.90
N LEU A 193 9.61 -21.62 8.02
CA LEU A 193 10.51 -20.49 8.18
C LEU A 193 9.77 -19.14 8.09
N GLY A 194 8.82 -19.01 7.14
CA GLY A 194 7.90 -17.88 7.07
C GLY A 194 7.06 -17.72 8.34
N THR A 195 6.62 -18.83 8.96
CA THR A 195 5.94 -18.82 10.27
C THR A 195 6.84 -18.26 11.35
N LEU A 196 8.07 -18.78 11.47
CA LEU A 196 8.97 -18.38 12.54
C LEU A 196 9.29 -16.89 12.46
N VAL A 197 9.47 -16.34 11.26
CA VAL A 197 9.69 -14.90 11.06
C VAL A 197 8.40 -14.10 11.35
N ALA A 198 7.25 -14.56 10.85
CA ALA A 198 5.96 -13.91 11.06
C ALA A 198 5.46 -14.00 12.52
N PHE A 199 5.92 -14.97 13.31
CA PHE A 199 5.56 -15.17 14.72
C PHE A 199 6.59 -14.51 15.66
N ALA A 200 7.88 -14.60 15.35
CA ALA A 200 8.94 -14.00 16.16
C ALA A 200 8.81 -12.47 16.21
N TYR A 201 8.35 -11.82 15.13
CA TYR A 201 8.20 -10.38 15.07
C TYR A 201 7.06 -9.82 15.98
N PRO A 202 5.79 -10.29 15.89
CA PRO A 202 4.73 -9.87 16.81
C PRO A 202 4.90 -10.43 18.22
N LEU A 203 5.54 -11.59 18.42
CA LEU A 203 5.88 -12.10 19.75
C LEU A 203 6.95 -11.23 20.42
N PHE A 204 8.00 -10.84 19.69
CA PHE A 204 8.99 -9.88 20.17
C PHE A 204 8.34 -8.53 20.53
N LEU A 205 7.42 -8.04 19.69
CA LEU A 205 6.64 -6.83 19.95
C LEU A 205 5.68 -6.95 21.15
N GLY A 206 4.98 -8.08 21.30
CA GLY A 206 4.04 -8.33 22.40
C GLY A 206 4.74 -8.58 23.74
N VAL A 207 5.93 -9.20 23.72
CA VAL A 207 6.78 -9.37 24.91
C VAL A 207 7.42 -8.04 25.33
N MET A 208 7.78 -7.18 24.36
CA MET A 208 8.21 -5.81 24.65
C MET A 208 7.06 -4.90 25.13
N MET A 209 5.81 -5.30 24.92
CA MET A 209 4.62 -4.52 25.24
C MET A 209 3.54 -5.36 25.94
N GLY A 210 3.76 -5.76 27.18
CA GLY A 210 2.64 -6.18 28.03
C GLY A 210 1.68 -4.99 28.22
N LEU A 211 0.55 -4.96 27.49
CA LEU A 211 -0.32 -3.77 27.44
C LEU A 211 -1.72 -3.98 28.05
N PRO A 212 -2.15 -3.08 28.98
CA PRO A 212 -3.49 -3.00 29.55
C PRO A 212 -4.50 -2.21 28.67
N SER A 213 -5.76 -2.17 29.10
CA SER A 213 -6.97 -1.61 28.46
C SER A 213 -6.97 -0.12 28.05
N GLN A 214 -5.84 0.58 28.11
CA GLN A 214 -5.70 2.00 27.81
C GLN A 214 -5.50 2.31 26.31
N PHE A 215 -5.50 1.30 25.43
CA PHE A 215 -5.16 1.44 24.01
C PHE A 215 -6.35 1.82 23.09
N TRP A 216 -7.59 1.68 23.56
CA TRP A 216 -8.78 2.02 22.75
C TRP A 216 -8.88 3.51 22.36
N PRO A 217 -8.56 4.47 23.26
CA PRO A 217 -8.44 5.88 22.90
C PRO A 217 -7.34 6.14 21.87
N LEU A 218 -6.24 5.36 21.90
CA LEU A 218 -5.11 5.50 20.97
C LEU A 218 -5.53 5.16 19.53
N ILE A 219 -6.32 4.09 19.34
CA ILE A 219 -6.85 3.70 18.02
C ILE A 219 -7.79 4.76 17.45
N ARG A 220 -8.69 5.31 18.29
CA ARG A 220 -9.62 6.37 17.86
C ARG A 220 -8.88 7.67 17.50
N THR A 221 -7.81 7.98 18.23
CA THR A 221 -6.95 9.14 17.96
C THR A 221 -6.08 8.94 16.72
N ALA A 222 -5.60 7.72 16.47
CA ALA A 222 -4.90 7.37 15.24
C ALA A 222 -5.82 7.51 14.03
N ALA A 223 -7.07 7.02 14.08
CA ALA A 223 -8.03 7.12 12.99
C ALA A 223 -8.38 8.57 12.62
N SER A 224 -8.62 9.45 13.61
CA SER A 224 -8.92 10.86 13.36
C SER A 224 -7.69 11.64 12.87
N ARG A 225 -6.48 11.25 13.27
CA ARG A 225 -5.23 11.87 12.81
C ARG A 225 -4.76 11.36 11.46
N ILE A 226 -5.10 10.13 11.07
CA ILE A 226 -4.95 9.66 9.68
C ILE A 226 -5.75 10.58 8.75
N ALA A 227 -7.01 10.86 9.06
CA ALA A 227 -7.83 11.77 8.25
C ALA A 227 -7.19 13.16 8.07
N ASN A 228 -6.51 13.68 9.10
CA ASN A 228 -5.85 14.99 9.07
C ASN A 228 -4.39 14.96 8.56
N GLY A 229 -3.78 13.78 8.45
CA GLY A 229 -2.37 13.60 8.08
C GLY A 229 -2.14 12.98 6.71
N LEU A 230 -3.20 12.60 5.99
CA LEU A 230 -3.11 11.98 4.66
C LEU A 230 -2.53 12.91 3.59
N ILE A 231 -2.70 14.23 3.76
CA ILE A 231 -2.11 15.22 2.87
C ILE A 231 -1.03 15.93 3.67
N PRO A 232 0.26 15.75 3.34
CA PRO A 232 1.30 16.52 3.99
C PRO A 232 1.00 18.01 3.75
N THR A 233 1.12 18.81 4.81
CA THR A 233 0.99 20.26 4.71
C THR A 233 2.17 20.80 3.91
N SER A 234 1.98 20.91 2.61
CA SER A 234 2.93 21.54 1.70
C SER A 234 2.38 22.91 1.30
N ASN A 235 3.28 23.79 0.91
CA ASN A 235 2.94 25.13 0.45
C ASN A 235 2.67 25.20 -1.05
N THR A 236 2.93 24.10 -1.77
CA THR A 236 2.59 23.99 -3.20
C THR A 236 1.08 23.86 -3.37
N SER A 237 0.54 24.62 -4.31
CA SER A 237 -0.88 24.56 -4.64
C SER A 237 -1.16 23.43 -5.62
N ILE A 238 -2.31 22.75 -5.47
CA ILE A 238 -2.84 21.85 -6.50
C ILE A 238 -2.99 22.55 -7.87
N LYS A 239 -3.08 23.89 -7.87
CA LYS A 239 -3.17 24.70 -9.09
C LYS A 239 -1.85 24.84 -9.85
N GLU A 240 -0.72 24.48 -9.23
CA GLU A 240 0.57 24.46 -9.92
C GLU A 240 0.58 23.36 -10.99
N LEU A 241 1.25 23.63 -12.10
CA LEU A 241 1.15 22.80 -13.30
C LEU A 241 1.67 21.38 -13.05
N ASP A 242 2.81 21.24 -12.38
CA ASP A 242 3.41 19.95 -12.01
C ASP A 242 2.49 19.14 -11.08
N GLN A 243 1.87 19.79 -10.10
CA GLN A 243 0.92 19.16 -9.17
C GLN A 243 -0.36 18.72 -9.88
N ALA A 244 -0.91 19.56 -10.76
CA ALA A 244 -2.08 19.23 -11.56
C ALA A 244 -1.79 18.08 -12.54
N VAL A 245 -0.62 18.07 -13.17
CA VAL A 245 -0.18 16.99 -14.07
C VAL A 245 0.00 15.69 -13.30
N ALA A 246 0.63 15.72 -12.12
CA ALA A 246 0.79 14.54 -11.29
C ALA A 246 -0.57 13.96 -10.85
N LEU A 247 -1.51 14.82 -10.42
CA LEU A 247 -2.87 14.43 -10.08
C LEU A 247 -3.61 13.80 -11.27
N LEU A 248 -3.56 14.46 -12.43
CA LEU A 248 -4.20 13.97 -13.66
C LEU A 248 -3.63 12.63 -14.10
N SER A 249 -2.31 12.43 -13.95
CA SER A 249 -1.66 11.16 -14.26
C SER A 249 -2.20 10.02 -13.39
N GLY A 250 -2.31 10.23 -12.07
CA GLY A 250 -2.89 9.25 -11.15
C GLY A 250 -4.36 8.96 -11.44
N ALA A 251 -5.16 10.00 -11.71
CA ALA A 251 -6.57 9.86 -12.08
C ALA A 251 -6.75 9.05 -13.37
N THR A 252 -5.87 9.27 -14.35
CA THR A 252 -5.87 8.54 -15.62
C THR A 252 -5.56 7.06 -15.42
N VAL A 253 -4.53 6.73 -14.62
CA VAL A 253 -4.18 5.33 -14.28
C VAL A 253 -5.34 4.62 -13.57
N LEU A 254 -6.00 5.30 -12.64
CA LEU A 254 -7.19 4.77 -11.97
C LEU A 254 -8.35 4.55 -12.93
N GLY A 255 -8.64 5.52 -13.80
CA GLY A 255 -9.69 5.43 -14.82
C GLY A 255 -9.50 4.23 -15.74
N PHE A 256 -8.29 4.04 -16.29
CA PHE A 256 -7.97 2.88 -17.12
C PHE A 256 -8.04 1.56 -16.35
N SER A 257 -7.63 1.53 -15.09
CA SER A 257 -7.69 0.34 -14.24
C SER A 257 -9.13 -0.09 -13.95
N LEU A 258 -10.02 0.87 -13.65
CA LEU A 258 -11.44 0.63 -13.47
C LEU A 258 -12.10 0.16 -14.78
N TYR A 259 -11.82 0.84 -15.88
CA TYR A 259 -12.35 0.47 -17.21
C TYR A 259 -11.91 -0.94 -17.62
N SER A 260 -10.61 -1.27 -17.52
CA SER A 260 -10.08 -2.59 -17.83
C SER A 260 -10.70 -3.70 -16.98
N THR A 261 -10.98 -3.40 -15.71
CA THR A 261 -11.63 -4.34 -14.79
C THR A 261 -13.09 -4.55 -15.18
N ALA A 262 -13.83 -3.47 -15.44
CA ALA A 262 -15.23 -3.53 -15.86
C ALA A 262 -15.40 -4.25 -17.21
N ASP A 263 -14.59 -3.93 -18.21
CA ASP A 263 -14.62 -4.59 -19.52
C ASP A 263 -14.34 -6.09 -19.37
N THR A 264 -13.35 -6.50 -18.57
CA THR A 264 -13.06 -7.93 -18.38
C THR A 264 -14.26 -8.68 -17.79
N HIS A 265 -14.98 -8.09 -16.83
CA HIS A 265 -16.20 -8.68 -16.27
C HIS A 265 -17.34 -8.70 -17.29
N TYR A 266 -17.50 -7.64 -18.06
CA TYR A 266 -18.50 -7.56 -19.13
C TYR A 266 -18.28 -8.63 -20.20
N GLN A 267 -17.05 -8.82 -20.68
CA GLN A 267 -16.71 -9.86 -21.66
C GLN A 267 -16.93 -11.28 -21.11
N ALA A 268 -16.59 -11.51 -19.84
CA ALA A 268 -16.85 -12.78 -19.17
C ALA A 268 -18.35 -13.09 -19.10
N TRP A 269 -19.16 -12.10 -18.75
CA TRP A 269 -20.62 -12.23 -18.76
C TRP A 269 -21.17 -12.49 -20.17
N LEU A 270 -20.73 -11.72 -21.16
CA LEU A 270 -21.19 -11.83 -22.55
C LEU A 270 -20.88 -13.21 -23.16
N SER A 271 -19.67 -13.72 -22.92
CA SER A 271 -19.28 -15.06 -23.40
C SER A 271 -20.14 -16.17 -22.79
N LYS A 272 -20.48 -16.08 -21.50
CA LYS A 272 -21.37 -17.03 -20.82
C LYS A 272 -22.78 -16.99 -21.42
N THR A 273 -23.32 -15.80 -21.69
CA THR A 273 -24.67 -15.64 -22.29
C THR A 273 -24.72 -16.22 -23.71
N ARG A 274 -23.67 -16.02 -24.51
CA ARG A 274 -23.57 -16.61 -25.85
C ARG A 274 -23.52 -18.13 -25.81
N ALA A 275 -22.76 -18.72 -24.88
CA ALA A 275 -22.68 -20.17 -24.71
C ALA A 275 -24.04 -20.79 -24.36
N ILE A 276 -24.78 -20.16 -23.43
CA ILE A 276 -26.14 -20.61 -23.05
C ILE A 276 -27.09 -20.53 -24.25
N THR A 277 -27.02 -19.45 -25.03
CA THR A 277 -27.88 -19.27 -26.21
C THR A 277 -27.57 -20.32 -27.28
N GLN A 278 -26.29 -20.63 -27.51
CA GLN A 278 -25.87 -21.66 -28.45
C GLN A 278 -26.32 -23.06 -28.01
N GLN A 279 -26.20 -23.38 -26.71
CA GLN A 279 -26.69 -24.64 -26.16
C GLN A 279 -28.21 -24.81 -26.32
N ARG A 280 -29.00 -23.78 -26.01
CA ARG A 280 -30.46 -23.81 -26.24
C ARG A 280 -30.81 -23.98 -27.72
N GLY A 281 -30.07 -23.31 -28.60
CA GLY A 281 -30.24 -23.48 -30.06
C GLY A 281 -29.95 -24.90 -30.53
N THR A 282 -28.96 -25.58 -29.93
CA THR A 282 -28.66 -26.98 -30.25
C THR A 282 -29.68 -27.97 -29.69
N GLU A 283 -30.27 -27.71 -28.50
CA GLU A 283 -31.31 -28.57 -27.90
C GLU A 283 -32.65 -28.49 -28.63
N LEU A 284 -32.99 -27.34 -29.21
CA LEU A 284 -34.25 -27.16 -29.94
C LEU A 284 -34.24 -27.79 -31.35
N ARG A 285 -33.07 -28.01 -31.95
CA ARG A 285 -32.94 -28.66 -33.27
C ARG A 285 -33.49 -30.09 -33.34
N PRO A 286 -33.17 -31.02 -32.42
CA PRO A 286 -33.69 -32.39 -32.46
C PRO A 286 -35.20 -32.45 -32.18
N LEU A 287 -35.73 -31.58 -31.31
CA LEU A 287 -37.18 -31.53 -31.03
C LEU A 287 -38.00 -31.18 -32.27
N ASN A 288 -37.53 -30.21 -33.06
CA ASN A 288 -38.20 -29.80 -34.29
C ASN A 288 -38.08 -30.87 -35.40
N ARG A 289 -36.97 -31.62 -35.42
CA ARG A 289 -36.76 -32.72 -36.37
C ARG A 289 -37.72 -33.89 -36.14
N ASN A 290 -38.03 -34.18 -34.87
CA ASN A 290 -38.96 -35.26 -34.50
C ASN A 290 -40.42 -34.89 -34.80
N GLN A 291 -40.81 -33.61 -34.71
CA GLN A 291 -42.14 -33.15 -35.12
C GLN A 291 -42.33 -33.15 -36.64
N ALA A 292 -41.27 -32.89 -37.41
CA ALA A 292 -41.33 -32.95 -38.87
C ALA A 292 -41.45 -34.37 -39.44
N SER A 293 -40.98 -35.41 -38.71
CA SER A 293 -41.09 -36.81 -39.14
C SER A 293 -42.43 -37.49 -38.82
N SER A 294 -43.33 -36.81 -38.10
CA SER A 294 -44.65 -37.35 -37.70
C SER A 294 -45.81 -36.89 -38.59
N HIS A 295 -45.53 -36.22 -39.70
CA HIS A 295 -46.49 -35.82 -40.74
C HIS A 295 -46.15 -36.51 -42.06
#